data_AF-A0A819XP01-F1
#
_entry.id   AF-A0A819XP01-F1
#
_cell.length_a   1.000
_cell.length_b   1.000
_cell.length_c   1.000
_cell.angle_alpha   90.00
_cell.angle_beta   90.00
_cell.angle_gamma   90.00
#
_symmetry.space_group_name_H-M   'P 1'
#
loop_
_entity.id
_entity.type
_entity.pdbx_description
1 polymer ?
#
loop_
_entity_poly.entity_id
_entity_poly.type
_entity_poly.pdbx_seq_one_letter_code
_entity_poly.pdbx_strand_id
1 'polypeptide(L)'
;MAEIQAKMREIPALLKTALKLTTQAGSSMIKAMLPRTLSNIGQYANDSATIARASLRRFETLEDLLQEIFQVSTLTDTENKDMAEKLHEEAEEMRRNQTYVDSVMNNLAAERKKARENLEKARQDYHTAMMIIPGGQWDAHAWDVYAAHRPEHSCTL
;
A
#
# COMPACT_ATOMS: atom_id res chain seq x y z
N MET A 1 -7.47 -41.08 5.42
CA MET A 1 -7.89 -41.79 4.18
C MET A 1 -7.44 -43.25 4.15
N ALA A 2 -6.16 -43.56 4.39
CA ALA A 2 -5.66 -44.95 4.41
C ALA A 2 -6.40 -45.87 5.40
N GLU A 3 -6.78 -45.34 6.57
CA GLU A 3 -7.49 -46.09 7.62
C GLU A 3 -8.95 -46.42 7.26
N ILE A 4 -9.67 -45.49 6.62
CA ILE A 4 -11.01 -45.74 6.07
C ILE A 4 -10.93 -46.81 4.98
N GLN A 5 -9.96 -46.68 4.07
CA GLN A 5 -9.76 -47.67 3.01
C GLN A 5 -9.41 -49.06 3.54
N ALA A 6 -8.61 -49.15 4.62
CA ALA A 6 -8.30 -50.40 5.28
C ALA A 6 -9.55 -51.05 5.89
N LYS A 7 -10.32 -50.30 6.70
CA LYS A 7 -11.55 -50.83 7.31
C LYS A 7 -12.64 -51.18 6.29
N MET A 8 -12.80 -50.36 5.25
CA MET A 8 -13.75 -50.65 4.15
C MET A 8 -13.36 -51.89 3.34
N ARG A 9 -12.07 -52.25 3.26
CA ARG A 9 -11.62 -53.49 2.59
C ARG A 9 -11.97 -54.76 3.37
N GLU A 10 -12.14 -54.67 4.69
CA GLU A 10 -12.50 -55.83 5.52
C GLU A 10 -14.02 -56.14 5.50
N ILE A 11 -14.86 -55.12 5.29
CA ILE A 11 -16.32 -55.27 5.26
C ILE A 11 -16.79 -56.32 4.22
N PRO A 12 -16.30 -56.34 2.96
CA PRO A 12 -16.65 -57.38 2.00
C PRO A 12 -16.31 -58.80 2.46
N ALA A 13 -15.17 -58.98 3.15
CA ALA A 13 -14.74 -60.29 3.66
C ALA A 13 -15.63 -60.77 4.81
N LEU A 14 -16.04 -59.84 5.70
CA LEU A 14 -16.98 -60.12 6.78
C LEU A 14 -18.39 -60.41 6.25
N LEU A 15 -18.85 -59.67 5.24
CA LEU A 15 -20.13 -59.93 4.54
C LEU A 15 -20.15 -61.31 3.90
N LYS A 16 -19.07 -61.69 3.21
CA LYS A 16 -18.93 -63.04 2.62
C LYS A 16 -18.96 -64.13 3.70
N THR A 17 -18.35 -63.87 4.86
CA THR A 17 -18.37 -64.78 6.00
C THR A 17 -19.77 -64.90 6.62
N ALA A 18 -20.48 -63.79 6.81
CA ALA A 18 -21.87 -63.79 7.28
C ALA A 18 -22.82 -64.51 6.31
N LEU A 19 -22.62 -64.33 5.00
CA LEU A 19 -23.38 -65.02 3.95
C LEU A 19 -23.12 -66.53 3.98
N LYS A 20 -21.87 -66.97 4.15
CA LYS A 20 -21.54 -68.40 4.30
C LYS A 20 -22.14 -68.99 5.58
N LEU A 21 -22.10 -68.26 6.70
CA LEU A 21 -22.69 -68.70 7.95
C LEU A 21 -24.21 -68.89 7.81
N THR A 22 -24.91 -67.96 7.14
CA THR A 22 -26.36 -68.04 6.95
C THR A 22 -26.83 -69.08 5.92
N THR A 23 -25.99 -69.42 4.94
CA THR A 23 -26.37 -70.34 3.85
C THR A 23 -25.84 -71.77 3.99
N GLN A 24 -24.76 -71.98 4.74
CA GLN A 24 -24.02 -73.25 4.73
C GLN A 24 -23.68 -73.78 6.14
N ALA A 25 -23.91 -73.03 7.21
CA ALA A 25 -23.51 -73.45 8.56
C ALA A 25 -24.68 -74.05 9.37
N GLY A 26 -24.34 -74.95 10.30
CA GLY A 26 -25.30 -75.53 11.24
C GLY A 26 -25.81 -74.50 12.27
N SER A 27 -26.99 -74.77 12.84
CA SER A 27 -27.69 -73.88 13.80
C SER A 27 -26.82 -73.39 14.97
N SER A 28 -25.94 -74.25 15.50
CA SER A 28 -25.03 -73.91 16.60
C SER A 28 -23.98 -72.87 16.18
N MET A 29 -23.43 -72.99 14.98
CA MET A 29 -22.42 -72.09 14.44
C MET A 29 -23.02 -70.74 14.05
N ILE A 30 -24.25 -70.73 13.52
CA ILE A 30 -25.02 -69.52 13.27
C ILE A 30 -25.22 -68.73 14.58
N LYS A 31 -25.70 -69.39 15.64
CA LYS A 31 -25.92 -68.74 16.94
C LYS A 31 -24.64 -68.19 17.56
N ALA A 32 -23.51 -68.89 17.41
CA ALA A 32 -22.25 -68.50 18.02
C ALA A 32 -21.49 -67.41 17.25
N MET A 33 -21.50 -67.45 15.90
CA MET A 33 -20.59 -66.63 15.08
C MET A 33 -21.29 -65.47 14.36
N LEU A 34 -22.53 -65.64 13.90
CA LEU A 34 -23.22 -64.63 13.09
C LEU A 34 -23.43 -63.30 13.83
N PRO A 35 -23.84 -63.26 15.12
CA PRO A 35 -24.00 -62.00 15.85
C PRO A 35 -22.69 -61.21 15.93
N ARG A 36 -21.57 -61.91 16.17
CA ARG A 36 -20.24 -61.30 16.23
C ARG A 36 -19.81 -60.75 14.87
N THR A 37 -20.04 -61.49 13.78
CA THR A 37 -19.69 -61.03 12.43
C THR A 37 -20.50 -59.79 12.04
N LEU A 38 -21.81 -59.75 12.34
CA LEU A 38 -22.65 -58.58 12.09
C LEU A 38 -22.26 -57.38 12.96
N SER A 39 -21.93 -57.62 14.24
CA SER A 39 -21.42 -56.58 15.14
C SER A 39 -20.14 -55.93 14.61
N ASN A 40 -19.20 -56.73 14.09
CA ASN A 40 -17.95 -56.22 13.52
C ASN A 40 -18.21 -55.36 12.26
N ILE A 41 -19.13 -55.79 11.39
CA ILE A 41 -19.54 -55.02 10.21
C ILE A 41 -20.14 -53.67 10.64
N GLY A 42 -21.05 -53.68 11.62
CA GLY A 42 -21.67 -52.46 12.15
C GLY A 42 -20.66 -51.50 12.76
N GLN A 43 -19.70 -52.02 13.54
CA GLN A 43 -18.64 -51.22 14.13
C GLN A 43 -17.76 -50.55 13.07
N TYR A 44 -17.30 -51.31 12.06
CA TYR A 44 -16.49 -50.74 10.98
C TYR A 44 -17.23 -49.72 10.13
N ALA A 45 -18.52 -49.93 9.87
CA ALA A 45 -19.36 -48.95 9.18
C ALA A 45 -19.49 -47.65 9.99
N ASN A 46 -19.73 -47.76 11.30
CA ASN A 46 -19.86 -46.61 12.19
C ASN A 46 -18.54 -45.82 12.34
N ASP A 47 -17.42 -46.53 12.51
CA ASP A 47 -16.09 -45.92 12.56
C ASP A 47 -15.79 -45.17 11.25
N SER A 48 -16.07 -45.79 10.10
CA SER A 48 -15.85 -45.18 8.79
C SER A 48 -16.71 -43.93 8.61
N ALA A 49 -17.98 -43.97 9.02
CA ALA A 49 -18.87 -42.81 9.00
C ALA A 49 -18.37 -41.68 9.92
N THR A 50 -17.85 -42.03 11.09
CA THR A 50 -17.29 -41.06 12.05
C THR A 50 -16.07 -40.35 11.48
N ILE A 51 -15.12 -41.10 10.91
CA ILE A 51 -13.91 -40.52 10.30
C ILE A 51 -14.27 -39.70 9.07
N ALA A 52 -15.23 -40.14 8.25
CA ALA A 52 -15.71 -39.38 7.09
C ALA A 52 -16.32 -38.04 7.51
N ARG A 53 -17.21 -38.02 8.52
CA ARG A 53 -17.79 -36.78 9.07
C ARG A 53 -16.73 -35.85 9.65
N ALA A 54 -15.77 -36.39 10.38
CA ALA A 54 -14.66 -35.59 10.91
C ALA A 54 -13.79 -35.01 9.79
N SER A 55 -13.60 -35.74 8.70
CA SER A 55 -12.83 -35.28 7.55
C SER A 55 -13.59 -34.19 6.78
N LEU A 56 -14.90 -34.35 6.58
CA LEU A 56 -15.75 -33.34 5.97
C LEU A 56 -15.66 -32.01 6.74
N ARG A 57 -15.82 -32.05 8.07
CA ARG A 57 -15.69 -30.85 8.91
C ARG A 57 -14.33 -30.16 8.75
N ARG A 58 -13.24 -30.93 8.63
CA ARG A 58 -11.90 -30.35 8.40
C ARG A 58 -11.80 -29.67 7.04
N PHE A 59 -12.44 -30.22 6.01
CA PHE A 59 -12.49 -29.59 4.69
C PHE A 59 -13.33 -28.31 4.71
N GLU A 60 -14.48 -28.31 5.40
CA GLU A 60 -15.30 -27.11 5.60
C GLU A 60 -14.50 -26.00 6.31
N THR A 61 -13.79 -26.33 7.41
CA THR A 61 -12.92 -25.35 8.08
C THR A 61 -11.78 -24.85 7.19
N LEU A 62 -11.21 -25.70 6.34
CA LEU A 62 -10.17 -25.29 5.40
C LEU A 62 -10.72 -24.34 4.34
N GLU A 63 -11.93 -24.60 3.84
CA GLU A 63 -12.63 -23.73 2.89
C GLU A 63 -12.88 -22.35 3.48
N ASP A 64 -13.39 -22.29 4.73
CA ASP A 64 -13.61 -21.03 5.45
C ASP A 64 -12.31 -20.22 5.58
N LEU A 65 -11.22 -20.87 6.01
CA LEU A 65 -9.90 -20.22 6.14
C LEU A 65 -9.37 -19.71 4.80
N LEU A 66 -9.52 -20.49 3.73
CA LEU A 66 -9.10 -20.04 2.40
C LEU A 66 -9.91 -18.83 1.96
N GLN A 67 -11.21 -18.82 2.21
CA GLN A 67 -12.07 -17.68 1.89
C GLN A 67 -11.68 -16.42 2.68
N GLU A 68 -11.38 -16.54 3.96
CA GLU A 68 -10.86 -15.43 4.78
C GLU A 68 -9.54 -14.90 4.21
N ILE A 69 -8.60 -15.78 3.88
CA ILE A 69 -7.30 -15.39 3.29
C ILE A 69 -7.51 -14.63 1.97
N PHE A 70 -8.40 -15.12 1.10
CA PHE A 70 -8.70 -14.45 -0.16
C PHE A 70 -9.33 -13.06 0.05
N GLN A 71 -10.25 -12.93 1.00
CA GLN A 71 -10.86 -11.63 1.31
C GLN A 71 -9.82 -10.65 1.82
N VAL A 72 -8.99 -11.07 2.79
CA VAL A 72 -7.91 -10.24 3.33
C VAL A 72 -6.90 -9.85 2.26
N SER A 73 -6.51 -10.77 1.37
CA SER A 73 -5.56 -10.45 0.28
C SER A 73 -6.16 -9.43 -0.69
N THR A 74 -7.43 -9.58 -1.07
CA THR A 74 -8.08 -8.62 -1.97
C THR A 74 -8.21 -7.24 -1.35
N LEU A 75 -8.54 -7.17 -0.06
CA LEU A 75 -8.62 -5.91 0.68
C LEU A 75 -7.24 -5.23 0.74
N THR A 76 -6.20 -5.99 1.06
CA THR A 76 -4.82 -5.49 1.16
C THR A 76 -4.33 -4.98 -0.19
N ASP A 77 -4.63 -5.67 -1.29
CA ASP A 77 -4.26 -5.21 -2.64
C ASP A 77 -4.98 -3.91 -3.01
N THR A 78 -6.27 -3.77 -2.67
CA THR A 78 -7.00 -2.53 -2.90
C THR A 78 -6.46 -1.36 -2.08
N GLU A 79 -6.18 -1.57 -0.79
CA GLU A 79 -5.63 -0.53 0.09
C GLU A 79 -4.23 -0.09 -0.36
N ASN A 80 -3.37 -1.04 -0.75
CA ASN A 80 -2.05 -0.75 -1.28
C ASN A 80 -2.11 0.03 -2.60
N LYS A 81 -3.06 -0.29 -3.47
CA LYS A 81 -3.27 0.44 -4.73
C LYS A 81 -3.72 1.88 -4.48
N ASP A 82 -4.70 2.08 -3.60
CA ASP A 82 -5.18 3.41 -3.22
C ASP A 82 -4.07 4.26 -2.59
N MET A 83 -3.23 3.65 -1.73
CA MET A 83 -2.10 4.34 -1.12
C MET A 83 -1.03 4.73 -2.16
N ALA A 84 -0.74 3.85 -3.11
CA ALA A 84 0.18 4.14 -4.21
C ALA A 84 -0.32 5.27 -5.11
N GLU A 85 -1.64 5.31 -5.38
CA GLU A 85 -2.26 6.37 -6.17
C GLU A 85 -2.19 7.73 -5.46
N LYS A 86 -2.48 7.77 -4.16
CA LYS A 86 -2.32 9.00 -3.34
C LYS A 86 -0.88 9.50 -3.30
N LEU A 87 0.10 8.62 -3.08
CA LEU A 87 1.51 8.99 -3.08
C LEU A 87 1.96 9.52 -4.44
N HIS A 88 1.43 8.96 -5.53
CA HIS A 88 1.71 9.45 -6.88
C HIS A 88 1.11 10.84 -7.11
N GLU A 89 -0.13 11.09 -6.69
CA GLU A 89 -0.75 12.43 -6.77
C GLU A 89 0.03 13.47 -5.95
N GLU A 90 0.41 13.14 -4.72
CA GLU A 90 1.20 14.00 -3.84
C GLU A 90 2.59 14.31 -4.44
N ALA A 91 3.25 13.30 -5.03
CA ALA A 91 4.52 13.48 -5.72
C ALA A 91 4.42 14.42 -6.94
N GLU A 92 3.35 14.29 -7.75
CA GLU A 92 3.11 15.19 -8.89
C GLU A 92 2.77 16.62 -8.45
N GLU A 93 2.03 16.78 -7.35
CA GLU A 93 1.78 18.10 -6.77
C GLU A 93 3.07 18.76 -6.28
N MET A 94 3.91 18.04 -5.54
CA MET A 94 5.22 18.53 -5.11
C MET A 94 6.09 18.92 -6.30
N ARG A 95 6.11 18.12 -7.38
CA ARG A 95 6.88 18.42 -8.60
C ARG A 95 6.40 19.70 -9.27
N ARG A 96 5.08 19.92 -9.36
CA ARG A 96 4.50 21.17 -9.89
C ARG A 96 4.88 22.37 -9.04
N ASN A 97 4.78 22.24 -7.72
CA ASN A 97 5.16 23.31 -6.79
C ASN A 97 6.65 23.63 -6.88
N GLN A 98 7.52 22.62 -6.98
CA GLN A 98 8.94 22.81 -7.16
C GLN A 98 9.25 23.53 -8.47
N THR A 99 8.63 23.10 -9.58
CA THR A 99 8.79 23.75 -10.89
C THR A 99 8.35 25.22 -10.83
N TYR A 100 7.25 25.50 -10.14
CA TYR A 100 6.77 26.87 -9.92
C TYR A 100 7.78 27.70 -9.12
N VAL A 101 8.25 27.18 -7.98
CA VAL A 101 9.25 27.87 -7.14
C VAL A 101 10.53 28.14 -7.92
N ASP A 102 11.04 27.18 -8.68
CA ASP A 102 12.23 27.34 -9.51
C ASP A 102 12.03 28.44 -10.56
N SER A 103 10.84 28.50 -11.18
CA SER A 103 10.50 29.56 -12.14
C SER A 103 10.49 30.94 -11.50
N VAL A 104 9.92 31.06 -10.29
CA VAL A 104 9.87 32.32 -9.52
C VAL A 104 11.27 32.74 -9.11
N MET A 105 12.10 31.80 -8.64
CA MET A 105 13.47 32.09 -8.23
C MET A 105 14.35 32.51 -9.42
N ASN A 106 14.17 31.90 -10.59
CA ASN A 106 14.86 32.30 -11.81
C ASN A 106 14.46 33.71 -12.26
N ASN A 107 13.16 34.03 -12.21
CA ASN A 107 12.68 35.39 -12.51
C ASN A 107 13.24 36.41 -11.52
N LEU A 108 13.23 36.10 -10.22
CA LEU A 108 13.80 36.96 -9.18
C LEU A 108 15.30 37.18 -9.38
N ALA A 109 16.06 36.15 -9.77
CA ALA A 109 17.47 36.27 -10.08
C ALA A 109 17.71 37.19 -11.29
N ALA A 110 16.89 37.07 -12.35
CA ALA A 110 16.96 37.94 -13.52
C ALA A 110 16.65 39.40 -13.16
N GLU A 111 15.61 39.65 -12.37
CA GLU A 111 15.26 40.99 -11.88
C GLU A 111 16.38 41.59 -11.03
N ARG A 112 16.96 40.82 -10.10
CA ARG A 112 18.09 41.26 -9.27
C ARG A 112 19.31 41.64 -10.12
N LYS A 113 19.61 40.84 -11.16
CA LYS A 113 20.70 41.15 -12.09
C LYS A 113 20.45 42.48 -12.81
N LYS A 114 19.25 42.68 -13.35
CA LYS A 114 18.85 43.91 -14.03
C LYS A 114 18.90 45.13 -13.08
N ALA A 115 18.42 44.96 -11.85
CA ALA A 115 18.50 46.00 -10.83
C ALA A 115 19.95 46.40 -10.51
N ARG A 116 20.85 45.40 -10.41
CA ARG A 116 22.28 45.64 -10.19
C ARG A 116 22.94 46.39 -11.36
N GLU A 117 22.62 46.01 -12.60
CA GLU A 117 23.11 46.70 -13.80
C GLU A 117 22.62 48.15 -13.84
N ASN A 118 21.35 48.39 -13.51
CA ASN A 118 20.78 49.74 -13.43
C ASN A 118 21.45 50.59 -12.34
N LEU A 119 21.72 50.03 -11.16
CA LEU A 119 22.41 50.73 -10.07
C LEU A 119 23.85 51.08 -10.45
N GLU A 120 24.58 50.15 -11.09
CA GLU A 120 25.94 50.40 -11.55
C GLU A 120 25.97 51.50 -12.62
N LYS A 121 25.02 51.47 -13.57
CA LYS A 121 24.86 52.52 -14.57
C LYS A 121 24.54 53.88 -13.93
N ALA A 122 23.59 53.94 -13.01
CA ALA A 122 23.25 55.16 -12.28
C ALA A 122 24.45 55.71 -11.49
N ARG A 123 25.26 54.84 -10.89
CA ARG A 123 26.49 55.21 -10.20
C ARG A 123 27.53 55.81 -11.15
N GLN A 124 27.71 55.21 -12.33
CA GLN A 124 28.62 55.72 -13.35
C GLN A 124 28.13 57.07 -13.90
N ASP A 125 26.85 57.18 -14.25
CA ASP A 125 26.22 58.42 -14.72
C ASP A 125 26.38 59.55 -13.68
N TYR A 126 26.15 59.25 -12.40
CA TYR A 126 26.37 60.20 -11.30
C TYR A 126 27.84 60.62 -11.17
N HIS A 127 28.77 59.66 -11.23
CA HIS A 127 30.21 59.96 -11.16
C HIS A 127 30.66 60.84 -12.34
N THR A 128 30.21 60.53 -13.56
CA THR A 128 30.47 61.34 -14.75
C THR A 128 29.87 62.74 -14.62
N ALA A 129 28.63 62.86 -14.15
CA ALA A 129 27.99 64.15 -13.90
C ALA A 129 28.80 64.99 -12.90
N MET A 130 29.28 64.40 -11.79
CA MET A 130 30.14 65.10 -10.83
C MET A 130 31.49 65.55 -11.43
N MET A 131 32.07 64.78 -12.35
CA MET A 131 33.35 65.10 -13.00
C MET A 131 33.24 66.20 -14.06
N ILE A 132 32.04 66.46 -14.61
CA ILE A 132 31.77 67.49 -15.63
C ILE A 132 31.50 68.87 -14.98
N ILE A 133 31.28 68.92 -13.66
CA ILE A 133 31.14 70.19 -12.93
C ILE A 133 32.50 70.93 -12.97
N PRO A 134 32.58 72.14 -13.55
CA PRO A 134 33.85 72.84 -13.72
C PRO A 134 34.39 73.29 -12.35
N GLY A 135 35.40 72.56 -11.84
CA GLY A 135 36.04 72.81 -10.56
C GLY A 135 35.22 72.27 -9.39
N GLY A 136 35.77 71.31 -8.64
CA GLY A 136 35.13 70.64 -7.50
C GLY A 136 34.84 71.52 -6.26
N GLN A 137 34.28 72.70 -6.45
CA GLN A 137 33.76 73.58 -5.42
C GLN A 137 32.32 73.92 -5.76
N TRP A 138 31.39 73.25 -5.07
CA TRP A 138 30.01 73.71 -5.02
C TRP A 138 30.04 75.07 -4.32
N ASP A 139 29.75 76.16 -5.05
CA ASP A 139 29.54 77.43 -4.40
C ASP A 139 28.29 77.36 -3.50
N ALA A 140 28.19 78.25 -2.51
CA ALA A 140 27.08 78.26 -1.56
C ALA A 140 25.72 78.39 -2.27
N HIS A 141 25.68 79.00 -3.45
CA HIS A 141 24.46 79.22 -4.20
C HIS A 141 23.94 77.94 -4.86
N ALA A 142 24.83 77.09 -5.38
CA ALA A 142 24.50 75.77 -5.90
C ALA A 142 23.93 74.85 -4.79
N TRP A 143 24.46 74.96 -3.57
CA TRP A 143 23.93 74.26 -2.41
C TRP A 143 22.52 74.74 -2.02
N ASP A 144 22.29 76.05 -2.02
CA ASP A 144 20.96 76.62 -1.71
C ASP A 144 19.91 76.22 -2.75
N VAL A 145 20.26 76.20 -4.04
CA VAL A 145 19.35 75.77 -5.12
C VAL A 145 19.03 74.28 -5.01
N TYR A 146 20.02 73.43 -4.71
CA TYR A 146 19.78 72.00 -4.47
C TYR A 146 18.93 71.77 -3.22
N ALA A 147 19.23 72.45 -2.11
CA ALA A 147 18.49 72.32 -0.85
C ALA A 147 17.02 72.75 -1.00
N ALA A 148 16.74 73.80 -1.80
CA ALA A 148 15.39 74.27 -2.07
C ALA A 148 14.56 73.33 -2.98
N HIS A 149 15.21 72.49 -3.79
CA HIS A 149 14.54 71.63 -4.78
C HIS A 149 14.71 70.13 -4.49
N ARG A 150 15.34 69.74 -3.38
CA ARG A 150 15.48 68.34 -3.04
C ARG A 150 14.08 67.76 -2.78
N PRO A 151 13.70 66.65 -3.42
CA PRO A 151 12.46 65.97 -3.07
C PRO A 151 12.56 65.46 -1.62
N GLU A 152 11.54 65.73 -0.82
CA GLU A 152 11.39 65.16 0.52
C GLU A 152 11.13 63.65 0.39
N HIS A 153 12.19 62.87 0.21
CA HIS A 153 12.09 61.43 0.38
C HIS A 153 12.24 61.11 1.87
N SER A 154 11.11 61.03 2.57
CA SER A 154 11.02 60.39 3.87
C SER A 154 11.22 58.89 3.66
N CYS A 155 12.42 58.38 3.91
CA CYS A 155 12.60 56.96 4.19
C CYS A 155 12.00 56.71 5.58
N THR A 156 10.73 56.32 5.64
CA THR A 156 10.18 55.66 6.81
C THR A 156 10.79 54.26 6.88
N LEU A 157 11.71 54.09 7.83
CA LEU A 157 12.19 52.78 8.30
C LEU A 157 11.04 52.00 8.96
#